data_AF-A0A1B8DQB4-F1
#
_entry.id   AF-A0A1B8DQB4-F1
#
_cell.length_a   1.000
_cell.length_b   1.000
_cell.length_c   1.000
_cell.angle_alpha   90.00
_cell.angle_beta   90.00
_cell.angle_gamma   90.00
#
_symmetry.space_group_name_H-M   'P 1'
#
loop_
_entity.id
_entity.type
_entity.pdbx_description
1 polymer ?
#
loop_
_entity_poly.entity_id
_entity_poly.type
_entity_poly.pdbx_seq_one_letter_code
_entity_poly.pdbx_strand_id
1 'polypeptide(L)'
;MIAATYISPLILGLALFNVVTGAAINSIKNPKVIPGPGLPSLKELGITSEDLYKMGRPDSSVKTPSIQARFEPKCGPSDNAYVNVNGIIACYNYLKNVGDRNCATPSGLGVAHFCYSGEAEVSGQSYDQKSYSSKCHDVADAVLWSVDHCTRADQLVAGFQAATGNGNLIVGSTSKQYIGR
;
A
#
# COMPACT_ATOMS: atom_id res chain seq x y z
N MET A 1 52.62 55.10 -19.64
CA MET A 1 52.56 53.66 -19.95
C MET A 1 53.33 52.91 -18.87
N ILE A 2 52.64 52.06 -18.10
CA ILE A 2 52.99 50.67 -17.71
C ILE A 2 51.81 50.22 -16.85
N ALA A 3 51.11 49.19 -17.34
CA ALA A 3 49.95 48.57 -16.72
C ALA A 3 50.39 47.57 -15.65
N ALA A 4 49.64 47.46 -14.56
CA ALA A 4 49.76 46.38 -13.60
C ALA A 4 48.38 45.79 -13.32
N THR A 5 47.98 44.85 -14.17
CA THR A 5 46.89 43.91 -13.94
C THR A 5 47.43 42.77 -13.08
N TYR A 6 46.86 42.55 -11.89
CA TYR A 6 47.05 41.31 -11.13
C TYR A 6 45.70 40.61 -10.99
N ILE A 7 45.57 39.53 -11.76
CA ILE A 7 44.53 38.52 -11.67
C ILE A 7 45.08 37.45 -10.73
N SER A 8 44.34 37.10 -9.67
CA SER A 8 44.63 35.91 -8.85
C SER A 8 43.35 35.10 -8.62
N PRO A 9 43.46 33.76 -8.51
CA PRO A 9 42.50 32.87 -9.14
C PRO A 9 41.44 32.29 -8.19
N LEU A 10 40.26 32.12 -8.79
CA LEU A 10 39.27 31.05 -8.61
C LEU A 10 39.61 29.97 -7.55
N ILE A 11 38.93 30.02 -6.40
CA ILE A 11 38.84 28.85 -5.50
C ILE A 11 37.76 27.93 -6.06
N LEU A 12 38.18 26.88 -6.76
CA LEU A 12 37.32 25.80 -7.23
C LEU A 12 36.99 24.89 -6.03
N GLY A 13 35.88 25.18 -5.35
CA GLY A 13 35.33 24.31 -4.31
C GLY A 13 34.75 23.04 -4.93
N LEU A 14 35.51 21.93 -4.89
CA LEU A 14 35.01 20.59 -5.21
C LEU A 14 33.90 20.22 -4.22
N ALA A 15 32.64 20.32 -4.67
CA ALA A 15 31.50 19.76 -3.96
C ALA A 15 31.61 18.23 -3.99
N LEU A 16 31.98 17.63 -2.86
CA LEU A 16 31.85 16.20 -2.60
C LEU A 16 30.35 15.87 -2.49
N PHE A 17 29.71 15.60 -3.61
CA PHE A 17 28.41 14.93 -3.60
C PHE A 17 28.66 13.49 -3.16
N ASN A 18 28.40 13.21 -1.88
CA ASN A 18 28.28 11.83 -1.41
C ASN A 18 27.20 11.15 -2.25
N VAL A 19 27.61 10.25 -3.15
CA VAL A 19 26.73 9.36 -3.89
C VAL A 19 26.03 8.50 -2.85
N VAL A 20 24.80 8.87 -2.49
CA VAL A 20 23.90 7.98 -1.75
C VAL A 20 23.55 6.85 -2.71
N THR A 21 24.19 5.72 -2.47
CA THR A 21 24.09 4.48 -3.25
C THR A 21 22.64 4.05 -3.39
N GLY A 22 22.25 3.58 -4.59
CA GLY A 22 20.87 3.45 -5.07
C GLY A 22 19.86 2.66 -4.21
N ALA A 23 20.28 2.01 -3.12
CA ALA A 23 19.37 1.39 -2.14
C ALA A 23 18.44 2.41 -1.46
N ALA A 24 18.95 3.60 -1.11
CA ALA A 24 18.12 4.63 -0.47
C ALA A 24 17.11 5.23 -1.46
N ILE A 25 17.51 5.43 -2.72
CA ILE A 25 16.63 5.93 -3.80
C ILE A 25 15.53 4.91 -4.10
N ASN A 26 15.88 3.62 -4.14
CA ASN A 26 14.89 2.56 -4.35
C ASN A 26 13.90 2.46 -3.18
N SER A 27 14.33 2.71 -1.94
CA SER A 27 13.41 2.75 -0.78
C SER A 27 12.43 3.92 -0.83
N ILE A 28 12.79 5.02 -1.51
CA ILE A 28 11.87 6.15 -1.73
C ILE A 28 10.81 5.79 -2.79
N LYS A 29 11.23 5.09 -3.85
CA LYS A 29 10.34 4.70 -4.95
C LYS A 29 9.44 3.50 -4.61
N ASN A 30 10.03 2.51 -3.93
CA ASN A 30 9.41 1.27 -3.51
C ASN A 30 9.65 1.10 -2.00
N PRO A 31 8.80 1.72 -1.16
CA PRO A 31 8.90 1.59 0.28
C PRO A 31 8.89 0.13 0.74
N LYS A 32 9.48 -0.11 1.91
CA LYS A 32 9.43 -1.43 2.54
C LYS A 32 7.98 -1.82 2.83
N VAL A 33 7.60 -3.02 2.41
CA VAL A 33 6.31 -3.63 2.76
C VAL A 33 6.41 -4.21 4.17
N ILE A 34 5.49 -3.79 5.05
CA ILE A 34 5.45 -4.17 6.45
C ILE A 34 4.14 -4.93 6.70
N PRO A 35 4.22 -6.26 6.92
CA PRO A 35 3.10 -7.07 7.37
C PRO A 35 2.44 -6.54 8.65
N GLY A 36 1.12 -6.61 8.67
CA GLY A 36 0.31 -6.32 9.84
C GLY A 36 0.53 -7.28 11.01
N PRO A 37 0.17 -6.91 12.25
CA PRO A 37 0.30 -7.77 13.42
C PRO A 37 -0.38 -9.13 13.22
N GLY A 38 0.32 -10.22 13.55
CA GLY A 38 -0.19 -11.59 13.47
C GLY A 38 -0.16 -12.23 12.07
N LEU A 39 0.18 -11.47 11.02
CA LEU A 39 0.39 -12.01 9.68
C LEU A 39 1.88 -12.37 9.45
N PRO A 40 2.17 -13.35 8.57
CA PRO A 40 3.56 -13.77 8.35
C PRO A 40 4.42 -12.66 7.77
N SER A 41 5.66 -12.59 8.24
CA SER A 41 6.69 -11.72 7.68
C SER A 41 7.04 -12.09 6.24
N LEU A 42 7.60 -11.14 5.49
CA LEU A 42 8.11 -11.41 4.14
C LEU A 42 9.18 -12.53 4.14
N LYS A 43 10.00 -12.59 5.19
CA LYS A 43 11.01 -13.64 5.38
C LYS A 43 10.38 -15.02 5.55
N GLU A 44 9.30 -15.14 6.31
CA GLU A 44 8.55 -16.40 6.46
C GLU A 44 7.91 -16.86 5.15
N LEU A 45 7.54 -15.92 4.28
CA LEU A 45 7.02 -16.21 2.94
C LEU A 45 8.12 -16.42 1.89
N GLY A 46 9.40 -16.19 2.23
CA GLY A 46 10.52 -16.32 1.30
C GLY A 46 10.54 -15.27 0.17
N ILE A 47 9.95 -14.09 0.41
CA ILE A 47 9.84 -13.01 -0.58
C ILE A 47 10.43 -11.69 -0.04
N THR A 48 10.75 -10.75 -0.92
CA THR A 48 11.22 -9.40 -0.56
C THR A 48 10.20 -8.33 -0.91
N SER A 49 10.40 -7.10 -0.42
CA SER A 49 9.57 -5.97 -0.84
C SER A 49 9.75 -5.70 -2.34
N GLU A 50 10.98 -5.79 -2.83
CA GLU A 50 11.32 -5.61 -4.25
C GLU A 50 10.57 -6.60 -5.15
N ASP A 51 10.43 -7.86 -4.72
CA ASP A 51 9.68 -8.86 -5.46
C ASP A 51 8.20 -8.49 -5.55
N LEU A 52 7.60 -8.02 -4.45
CA LEU A 52 6.20 -7.57 -4.42
C LEU A 52 5.92 -6.40 -5.36
N TYR A 53 6.88 -5.47 -5.52
CA TYR A 53 6.77 -4.38 -6.49
C TYR A 53 6.96 -4.85 -7.93
N LYS A 54 7.83 -5.84 -8.17
CA LYS A 54 8.07 -6.41 -9.52
C LYS A 54 6.89 -7.24 -10.04
N MET A 55 6.10 -7.84 -9.15
CA MET A 55 4.89 -8.58 -9.53
C MET A 55 3.87 -7.69 -10.26
N GLY A 56 3.88 -6.38 -9.98
CA GLY A 56 2.99 -5.43 -10.64
C GLY A 56 1.52 -5.62 -10.28
N ARG A 57 0.65 -4.98 -11.07
CA ARG A 57 -0.81 -5.13 -10.97
C ARG A 57 -1.22 -6.42 -11.70
N PRO A 58 -2.08 -7.27 -11.12
CA PRO A 58 -2.65 -8.43 -11.83
C PRO A 58 -3.55 -7.98 -12.98
N ASP A 59 -3.68 -8.79 -14.02
CA ASP A 59 -4.63 -8.51 -15.11
C ASP A 59 -6.07 -8.55 -14.57
N SER A 60 -6.84 -7.47 -14.80
CA SER A 60 -8.24 -7.29 -14.33
C SER A 60 -9.26 -8.29 -14.93
N SER A 61 -8.80 -9.35 -15.61
CA SER A 61 -9.66 -10.44 -16.13
C SER A 61 -10.14 -11.41 -15.04
N VAL A 62 -9.64 -11.26 -13.81
CA VAL A 62 -10.10 -12.04 -12.64
C VAL A 62 -11.53 -11.63 -12.30
N LYS A 63 -12.49 -12.47 -12.68
CA LYS A 63 -13.89 -12.34 -12.28
C LYS A 63 -13.99 -12.48 -10.76
N THR A 64 -14.20 -11.38 -10.06
CA THR A 64 -14.61 -11.40 -8.66
C THR A 64 -16.01 -12.01 -8.59
N PRO A 65 -16.24 -13.09 -7.82
CA PRO A 65 -17.59 -13.60 -7.62
C PRO A 65 -18.47 -12.52 -7.02
N SER A 66 -19.68 -12.35 -7.55
CA SER A 66 -20.68 -11.42 -7.01
C SER A 66 -21.21 -11.95 -5.68
N ILE A 67 -20.43 -11.79 -4.62
CA ILE A 67 -20.92 -12.06 -3.27
C ILE A 67 -21.70 -10.82 -2.84
N GLN A 68 -22.84 -11.04 -2.20
CA GLN A 68 -23.65 -9.97 -1.60
C GLN A 68 -22.81 -9.28 -0.51
N ALA A 69 -21.98 -8.34 -0.92
CA ALA A 69 -21.30 -7.44 0.00
C ALA A 69 -22.41 -6.74 0.80
N ARG A 70 -22.37 -6.83 2.13
CA ARG A 70 -23.26 -6.06 3.01
C ARG A 70 -22.87 -4.58 3.06
N PHE A 71 -21.87 -4.21 2.27
CA PHE A 71 -21.27 -2.90 2.16
C PHE A 71 -21.32 -2.46 0.70
N GLU A 72 -21.81 -1.25 0.46
CA GLU A 72 -21.73 -0.63 -0.87
C GLU A 72 -20.30 -0.13 -1.12
N PRO A 73 -19.58 -0.65 -2.12
CA PRO A 73 -18.21 -0.27 -2.39
C PRO A 73 -18.11 1.23 -2.71
N LYS A 74 -17.05 1.90 -2.23
CA LYS A 74 -16.89 3.35 -2.45
C LYS A 74 -15.44 3.79 -2.56
N CYS A 75 -15.23 4.89 -3.29
CA CYS A 75 -13.93 5.56 -3.42
C CYS A 75 -13.85 6.77 -2.48
N GLY A 76 -12.64 7.13 -2.04
CA GLY A 76 -12.46 8.16 -1.01
C GLY A 76 -12.94 7.69 0.38
N PRO A 77 -13.02 8.59 1.38
CA PRO A 77 -14.08 9.60 1.34
C PRO A 77 -13.61 11.05 1.17
N SER A 78 -12.31 11.29 1.24
CA SER A 78 -11.72 12.63 1.16
C SER A 78 -10.32 12.55 0.57
N ASP A 79 -9.77 13.65 0.08
CA ASP A 79 -8.47 13.65 -0.61
C ASP A 79 -7.31 13.21 0.28
N ASN A 80 -7.37 13.45 1.59
CA ASN A 80 -6.37 12.96 2.54
C ASN A 80 -6.35 11.42 2.71
N ALA A 81 -7.36 10.70 2.20
CA ALA A 81 -7.37 9.25 2.16
C ALA A 81 -6.57 8.68 0.99
N TYR A 82 -6.29 9.49 -0.04
CA TYR A 82 -5.63 9.05 -1.26
C TYR A 82 -4.13 8.90 -1.07
N VAL A 83 -3.59 7.81 -1.59
CA VAL A 83 -2.18 7.44 -1.48
C VAL A 83 -1.68 6.84 -2.79
N ASN A 84 -0.36 6.81 -2.99
CA ASN A 84 0.24 6.23 -4.18
C ASN A 84 -0.20 4.76 -4.38
N VAL A 85 -0.77 4.46 -5.54
CA VAL A 85 -1.33 3.14 -5.87
C VAL A 85 -0.31 2.00 -5.81
N ASN A 86 0.98 2.27 -6.06
CA ASN A 86 2.00 1.22 -6.05
C ASN A 86 2.22 0.65 -4.63
N GLY A 87 2.04 1.46 -3.59
CA GLY A 87 2.08 0.96 -2.20
C GLY A 87 0.93 0.01 -1.90
N ILE A 88 -0.27 0.33 -2.39
CA ILE A 88 -1.46 -0.53 -2.25
C ILE A 88 -1.31 -1.81 -3.07
N ILE A 89 -0.78 -1.74 -4.30
CA ILE A 89 -0.49 -2.93 -5.13
C ILE A 89 0.55 -3.84 -4.47
N ALA A 90 1.59 -3.28 -3.86
CA ALA A 90 2.58 -4.08 -3.13
C ALA A 90 1.93 -4.81 -1.94
N CYS A 91 1.01 -4.16 -1.22
CA CYS A 91 0.23 -4.80 -0.17
C CYS A 91 -0.75 -5.85 -0.69
N TYR A 92 -1.38 -5.61 -1.84
CA TYR A 92 -2.19 -6.61 -2.55
C TYR A 92 -1.36 -7.88 -2.82
N ASN A 93 -0.18 -7.72 -3.43
CA ASN A 93 0.71 -8.84 -3.77
C ASN A 93 1.14 -9.59 -2.51
N TYR A 94 1.42 -8.89 -1.42
CA TYR A 94 1.71 -9.51 -0.14
C TYR A 94 0.54 -10.38 0.35
N LEU A 95 -0.68 -9.84 0.39
CA LEU A 95 -1.86 -10.57 0.86
C LEU A 95 -2.22 -11.76 -0.04
N LYS A 96 -2.01 -11.68 -1.36
CA LYS A 96 -2.13 -12.84 -2.25
C LYS A 96 -1.10 -13.92 -1.93
N ASN A 97 0.14 -13.57 -1.62
CA ASN A 97 1.18 -14.53 -1.23
C ASN A 97 0.93 -15.13 0.17
N VAL A 98 0.22 -14.42 1.06
CA VAL A 98 -0.27 -14.99 2.33
C VAL A 98 -1.33 -16.08 2.09
N GLY A 99 -2.15 -15.93 1.05
CA GLY A 99 -3.07 -16.98 0.57
C GLY A 99 -4.19 -17.33 1.55
N ASP A 100 -4.29 -18.62 1.91
CA ASP A 100 -5.39 -19.21 2.69
C ASP A 100 -5.31 -18.97 4.21
N ARG A 101 -4.34 -18.20 4.68
CA ARG A 101 -4.34 -17.74 6.08
C ARG A 101 -5.47 -16.74 6.31
N ASN A 102 -5.98 -16.73 7.53
CA ASN A 102 -7.06 -15.83 7.89
C ASN A 102 -6.50 -14.43 8.17
N CYS A 103 -7.07 -13.44 7.49
CA CYS A 103 -7.00 -12.03 7.83
C CYS A 103 -8.24 -11.70 8.68
N ALA A 104 -8.03 -11.33 9.93
CA ALA A 104 -9.10 -11.20 10.92
C ALA A 104 -9.21 -9.78 11.47
N THR A 105 -10.44 -9.34 11.73
CA THR A 105 -10.74 -8.08 12.39
C THR A 105 -11.05 -8.30 13.86
N PRO A 106 -10.63 -7.39 14.75
CA PRO A 106 -11.03 -7.44 16.15
C PRO A 106 -12.53 -7.13 16.30
N SER A 107 -13.09 -7.51 17.44
CA SER A 107 -14.44 -7.09 17.85
C SER A 107 -14.48 -5.60 18.21
N GLY A 108 -15.68 -5.06 18.43
CA GLY A 108 -15.88 -3.68 18.89
C GLY A 108 -15.57 -2.63 17.83
N LEU A 109 -15.71 -2.98 16.55
CA LEU A 109 -15.39 -2.11 15.40
C LEU A 109 -13.92 -1.64 15.38
N GLY A 110 -13.01 -2.39 16.03
CA GLY A 110 -11.59 -2.11 15.95
C GLY A 110 -11.06 -2.29 14.53
N VAL A 111 -10.00 -1.55 14.21
CA VAL A 111 -9.34 -1.62 12.91
C VAL A 111 -8.22 -2.66 12.98
N ALA A 112 -8.26 -3.66 12.11
CA ALA A 112 -7.11 -4.49 11.82
C ALA A 112 -6.25 -3.81 10.77
N HIS A 113 -4.93 -3.88 10.97
CA HIS A 113 -3.95 -3.36 10.02
C HIS A 113 -3.30 -4.57 9.36
N PHE A 114 -3.52 -4.78 8.05
CA PHE A 114 -3.06 -5.99 7.36
C PHE A 114 -1.71 -5.79 6.67
N CYS A 115 -1.45 -4.59 6.14
CA CYS A 115 -0.20 -4.29 5.47
C CYS A 115 0.04 -2.79 5.38
N TYR A 116 1.31 -2.38 5.47
CA TYR A 116 1.76 -1.04 5.15
C TYR A 116 2.80 -1.05 4.03
N SER A 117 2.83 0.02 3.23
CA SER A 117 3.97 0.34 2.36
C SER A 117 4.11 1.85 2.19
N GLY A 118 5.12 2.44 2.83
CA GLY A 118 5.29 3.90 2.88
C GLY A 118 4.11 4.55 3.60
N GLU A 119 3.36 5.39 2.90
CA GLU A 119 2.12 6.00 3.42
C GLU A 119 0.88 5.13 3.16
N ALA A 120 0.99 4.07 2.36
CA ALA A 120 -0.14 3.22 2.03
C ALA A 120 -0.44 2.24 3.17
N GLU A 121 -1.72 2.00 3.39
CA GLU A 121 -2.25 1.03 4.35
C GLU A 121 -3.38 0.22 3.72
N VAL A 122 -3.33 -1.09 3.95
CA VAL A 122 -4.48 -1.97 3.79
C VAL A 122 -4.98 -2.36 5.18
N SER A 123 -6.21 -1.97 5.48
CA SER A 123 -6.87 -2.17 6.77
C SER A 123 -8.15 -2.99 6.64
N GLY A 124 -8.66 -3.47 7.76
CA GLY A 124 -9.92 -4.19 7.85
C GLY A 124 -10.74 -3.74 9.04
N GLN A 125 -12.05 -3.63 8.87
CA GLN A 125 -12.99 -3.40 9.95
C GLN A 125 -14.20 -4.33 9.82
N SER A 126 -14.68 -4.84 10.95
CA SER A 126 -15.94 -5.60 10.97
C SER A 126 -17.12 -4.73 10.60
N TYR A 127 -18.09 -5.30 9.88
CA TYR A 127 -19.35 -4.64 9.55
C TYR A 127 -20.22 -4.34 10.80
N ASP A 128 -20.09 -5.16 11.84
CA ASP A 128 -20.75 -4.98 13.13
C ASP A 128 -19.75 -5.14 14.30
N GLN A 129 -20.24 -5.15 15.54
CA GLN A 129 -19.38 -5.23 16.73
C GLN A 129 -18.66 -6.58 16.93
N LYS A 130 -18.91 -7.59 16.10
CA LYS A 130 -18.27 -8.92 16.21
C LYS A 130 -16.90 -8.93 15.53
N SER A 131 -16.12 -9.96 15.80
CA SER A 131 -14.93 -10.27 15.01
C SER A 131 -15.33 -11.09 13.78
N TYR A 132 -14.69 -10.81 12.65
CA TYR A 132 -14.82 -11.59 11.43
C TYR A 132 -13.44 -11.94 10.90
N SER A 133 -13.39 -12.99 10.07
CA SER A 133 -12.17 -13.31 9.34
C SER A 133 -12.50 -13.78 7.93
N SER A 134 -11.64 -13.42 6.99
CA SER A 134 -11.66 -13.87 5.61
C SER A 134 -10.29 -14.41 5.25
N LYS A 135 -10.19 -15.16 4.16
CA LYS A 135 -8.88 -15.57 3.66
C LYS A 135 -8.14 -14.33 3.14
N CYS A 136 -6.84 -14.26 3.35
CA CYS A 136 -6.08 -13.07 2.95
C CYS A 136 -6.10 -12.86 1.43
N HIS A 137 -6.28 -13.92 0.63
CA HIS A 137 -6.54 -13.76 -0.81
C HIS A 137 -7.88 -13.08 -1.14
N ASP A 138 -8.90 -13.15 -0.28
CA ASP A 138 -10.23 -12.51 -0.45
C ASP A 138 -10.14 -11.04 -0.05
N VAL A 139 -9.35 -10.76 0.99
CA VAL A 139 -9.00 -9.40 1.39
C VAL A 139 -8.23 -8.72 0.24
N ALA A 140 -7.29 -9.43 -0.37
CA ALA A 140 -6.57 -8.94 -1.54
C ALA A 140 -7.51 -8.65 -2.73
N ASP A 141 -8.52 -9.49 -2.98
CA ASP A 141 -9.47 -9.21 -4.07
C ASP A 141 -10.29 -7.92 -3.81
N ALA A 142 -10.60 -7.60 -2.55
CA ALA A 142 -11.19 -6.30 -2.19
C ALA A 142 -10.22 -5.11 -2.38
N VAL A 143 -8.92 -5.31 -2.12
CA VAL A 143 -7.88 -4.32 -2.45
C VAL A 143 -7.82 -4.08 -3.95
N LEU A 144 -7.83 -5.15 -4.75
CA LEU A 144 -7.79 -5.05 -6.22
C LEU A 144 -8.99 -4.28 -6.75
N TRP A 145 -10.19 -4.48 -6.18
CA TRP A 145 -11.35 -3.67 -6.52
C TRP A 145 -11.08 -2.16 -6.36
N SER A 146 -10.46 -1.76 -5.25
CA SER A 146 -10.10 -0.34 -5.01
C SER A 146 -9.10 0.18 -6.04
N VAL A 147 -8.10 -0.64 -6.40
CA VAL A 147 -7.10 -0.31 -7.44
C VAL A 147 -7.75 -0.23 -8.84
N ASP A 148 -8.77 -1.03 -9.09
CA ASP A 148 -9.46 -1.07 -10.38
C ASP A 148 -10.44 0.09 -10.57
N HIS A 149 -11.13 0.50 -9.50
CA HIS A 149 -12.26 1.42 -9.59
C HIS A 149 -11.99 2.80 -8.98
N CYS A 150 -11.03 2.91 -8.06
CA CYS A 150 -10.79 4.13 -7.29
C CYS A 150 -9.42 4.77 -7.54
N THR A 151 -8.59 4.18 -8.40
CA THR A 151 -7.35 4.82 -8.83
C THR A 151 -7.68 5.98 -9.78
N ARG A 152 -7.22 7.17 -9.40
CA ARG A 152 -7.36 8.41 -10.18
C ARG A 152 -6.25 8.52 -11.23
N ALA A 153 -6.40 9.48 -12.14
CA ALA A 153 -5.42 9.75 -13.19
C ALA A 153 -4.02 10.12 -12.65
N ASP A 154 -3.94 10.71 -11.46
CA ASP A 154 -2.70 11.08 -10.76
C ASP A 154 -1.99 9.90 -10.06
N GLN A 155 -2.45 8.66 -10.29
CA GLN A 155 -1.92 7.43 -9.69
C GLN A 155 -2.12 7.35 -8.17
N LEU A 156 -3.08 8.11 -7.63
CA LEU A 156 -3.51 7.97 -6.26
C LEU A 156 -4.78 7.11 -6.16
N VAL A 157 -4.91 6.36 -5.07
CA VAL A 157 -6.04 5.48 -4.81
C VAL A 157 -6.53 5.66 -3.37
N ALA A 158 -7.84 5.62 -3.19
CA ALA A 158 -8.49 5.41 -1.91
C ALA A 158 -9.82 4.68 -2.14
N GLY A 159 -10.03 3.55 -1.47
CA GLY A 159 -11.26 2.78 -1.64
C GLY A 159 -11.57 1.85 -0.49
N PHE A 160 -12.84 1.48 -0.42
CA PHE A 160 -13.38 0.53 0.55
C PHE A 160 -14.21 -0.50 -0.18
N GLN A 161 -14.02 -1.76 0.18
CA GLN A 161 -14.76 -2.90 -0.37
C GLN A 161 -14.83 -4.04 0.65
N ALA A 162 -15.92 -4.78 0.68
CA ALA A 162 -15.99 -5.98 1.49
C ALA A 162 -15.11 -7.11 0.92
N ALA A 163 -14.41 -7.84 1.80
CA ALA A 163 -13.72 -9.06 1.42
C ALA A 163 -14.72 -10.07 0.83
N THR A 164 -14.39 -10.65 -0.32
CA THR A 164 -15.27 -11.50 -1.11
C THR A 164 -15.80 -12.68 -0.30
N GLY A 165 -14.98 -13.35 0.52
CA GLY A 165 -15.38 -14.59 1.21
C GLY A 165 -16.57 -14.53 2.18
N ASN A 166 -16.79 -13.42 2.90
CA ASN A 166 -17.83 -13.36 3.94
C ASN A 166 -18.71 -12.10 3.95
N GLY A 167 -18.34 -11.05 3.21
CA GLY A 167 -19.09 -9.79 3.14
C GLY A 167 -19.19 -8.98 4.44
N ASN A 168 -18.62 -9.45 5.56
CA ASN A 168 -18.70 -8.85 6.90
C ASN A 168 -17.38 -8.17 7.32
N LEU A 169 -16.36 -8.21 6.47
CA LEU A 169 -15.06 -7.58 6.67
C LEU A 169 -14.88 -6.51 5.60
N ILE A 170 -14.96 -5.24 5.99
CA ILE A 170 -14.73 -4.08 5.12
C ILE A 170 -13.23 -3.83 5.05
N VAL A 171 -12.67 -3.86 3.86
CA VAL A 171 -11.25 -3.64 3.58
C VAL A 171 -11.06 -2.21 3.10
N GLY A 172 -10.18 -1.47 3.77
CA GLY A 172 -9.75 -0.14 3.37
C GLY A 172 -8.42 -0.20 2.63
N SER A 173 -8.32 0.53 1.52
CA SER A 173 -7.08 0.79 0.79
C SER A 173 -6.84 2.29 0.79
N THR A 174 -6.10 2.82 1.77
CA THR A 174 -6.01 4.27 2.02
C THR A 174 -4.61 4.69 2.47
N SER A 175 -4.40 5.99 2.60
CA SER A 175 -3.29 6.55 3.39
C SER A 175 -3.41 6.10 4.85
N LYS A 176 -2.29 5.72 5.48
CA LYS A 176 -2.23 5.42 6.92
C LYS A 176 -2.51 6.65 7.81
N GLN A 177 -2.44 7.85 7.22
CA GLN A 177 -2.78 9.10 7.90
C GLN A 177 -4.30 9.34 7.95
N TYR A 178 -5.07 8.58 7.17
CA TYR A 178 -6.52 8.64 7.20
C TYR A 178 -7.06 7.92 8.43
N ILE A 179 -7.52 8.70 9.39
CA ILE A 179 -8.25 8.21 10.56
C ILE A 179 -9.73 8.36 10.21
N GLY A 180 -10.40 7.27 9.88
CA GLY A 180 -11.83 7.25 9.54
C GLY A 180 -12.68 7.73 10.71
N ARG A 181 -12.91 9.04 10.76
CA ARG A 181 -13.87 9.72 11.64
C ARG A 181 -15.12 10.07 10.86
#